data_AF-P91548-F1
#
_entry.id   AF-P91548-F1
#
_cell.length_a   1.000
_cell.length_b   1.000
_cell.length_c   1.000
_cell.angle_alpha   90.00
_cell.angle_beta   90.00
_cell.angle_gamma   90.00
#
_symmetry.space_group_name_H-M   'P 1'
#
loop_
_entity.id
_entity.type
_entity.pdbx_description
1 polymer ?
#
loop_
_entity_poly.entity_id
_entity_poly.type
_entity_poly.pdbx_seq_one_letter_code
_entity_poly.pdbx_strand_id
1 'polypeptide(L)'
;MHKIILYFLVLAAILDVGLASYDSPRFLRNQPRSVQQGYYAIANNTQLSLNQKQMELRQWAQGHNLLNQYITFDQKQSQQELQMNQATDRIISQLPSVKSQLKAILDQDNLTGAQIQQAVGQLAGRYPQQLATLMFIREDIQKQFTEDY
;
A
#
# COMPACT_ATOMS: atom_id res chain seq x y z
N MET A 1 22.96 11.38 -9.28
CA MET A 1 21.58 10.85 -9.29
C MET A 1 20.89 11.00 -7.93
N HIS A 2 20.77 12.22 -7.38
CA HIS A 2 20.19 12.47 -6.04
C HIS A 2 18.64 12.54 -5.99
N LYS A 3 17.96 12.24 -7.11
CA LYS A 3 16.52 12.51 -7.24
C LYS A 3 15.62 11.35 -6.80
N ILE A 4 16.03 10.09 -6.95
CA ILE A 4 15.13 8.93 -6.74
C ILE A 4 14.97 8.56 -5.26
N ILE A 5 16.03 8.64 -4.45
CA ILE A 5 15.94 8.37 -3.00
C ILE A 5 15.00 9.39 -2.30
N LEU A 6 14.97 10.64 -2.79
CA LEU A 6 14.01 11.65 -2.30
C LEU A 6 12.57 11.32 -2.71
N TYR A 7 12.33 10.70 -3.87
CA TYR A 7 10.97 10.37 -4.29
C TYR A 7 10.30 9.35 -3.38
N PHE A 8 11.02 8.37 -2.81
CA PHE A 8 10.40 7.36 -1.94
C PHE A 8 10.21 7.80 -0.49
N LEU A 9 11.12 8.63 0.06
CA LEU A 9 10.89 9.25 1.38
C LEU A 9 9.79 10.30 1.33
N VAL A 10 9.62 10.99 0.20
CA VAL A 10 8.46 11.87 -0.03
C VAL A 10 7.18 11.08 -0.32
N LEU A 11 7.26 9.89 -0.96
CA LEU A 11 6.09 9.03 -1.15
C LEU A 11 5.50 8.55 0.18
N ALA A 12 6.33 8.24 1.18
CA ALA A 12 5.85 7.82 2.50
C ALA A 12 5.11 8.95 3.24
N ALA A 13 5.51 10.20 3.06
CA ALA A 13 4.85 11.35 3.69
C ALA A 13 3.57 11.81 2.97
N ILE A 14 3.30 11.32 1.75
CA ILE A 14 2.08 11.67 1.00
C ILE A 14 1.05 10.53 1.04
N LEU A 15 1.32 9.37 1.65
CA LEU A 15 0.36 8.25 1.72
C LEU A 15 -0.80 8.43 2.71
N ASP A 16 -1.07 9.63 3.22
CA ASP A 16 -2.43 10.00 3.68
C ASP A 16 -3.36 10.31 2.49
N VAL A 17 -2.86 10.39 1.26
CA VAL A 17 -3.69 10.50 0.06
C VAL A 17 -4.12 9.11 -0.37
N GLY A 18 -5.40 8.79 -0.14
CA GLY A 18 -6.06 7.53 -0.46
C GLY A 18 -5.91 7.08 -1.91
N LEU A 19 -4.74 6.52 -2.24
CA LEU A 19 -4.49 5.66 -3.39
C LEU A 19 -4.66 4.19 -2.99
N ALA A 20 -5.49 3.90 -1.97
CA ALA A 20 -6.10 2.59 -1.86
C ALA A 20 -6.63 2.25 -3.25
N SER A 21 -6.13 1.16 -3.83
CA SER A 21 -6.63 0.60 -5.07
C SER A 21 -8.14 0.46 -4.90
N TYR A 22 -8.87 1.41 -5.50
CA TYR A 22 -10.27 1.59 -5.21
C TYR A 22 -11.01 0.45 -5.91
N ASP A 23 -11.12 -0.68 -5.21
CA ASP A 23 -11.85 -1.83 -5.70
C ASP A 23 -13.24 -1.33 -6.11
N SER A 24 -13.65 -1.74 -7.30
CA SER A 24 -14.95 -1.36 -7.84
C SER A 24 -16.02 -1.69 -6.80
N PRO A 25 -16.83 -0.71 -6.35
CA PRO A 25 -17.85 -0.96 -5.36
C PRO A 25 -18.77 -2.06 -5.84
N ARG A 26 -18.89 -3.14 -5.05
CA ARG A 26 -19.71 -4.30 -5.42
C ARG A 26 -21.16 -3.93 -5.71
N PHE A 27 -21.69 -2.90 -5.05
CA PHE A 27 -23.06 -2.42 -5.27
C PHE A 27 -23.30 -1.82 -6.66
N LEU A 28 -22.24 -1.38 -7.36
CA LEU A 28 -22.33 -0.87 -8.73
C LEU A 28 -22.48 -1.97 -9.77
N ARG A 29 -22.07 -3.21 -9.48
CA ARG A 29 -22.08 -4.31 -10.46
C ARG A 29 -23.47 -4.57 -11.04
N ASN A 30 -24.51 -4.37 -10.23
CA ASN A 30 -25.90 -4.61 -10.62
C ASN A 30 -26.60 -3.33 -11.13
N GLN A 31 -25.89 -2.21 -11.28
CA GLN A 31 -26.46 -0.95 -11.74
C GLN A 31 -26.36 -0.80 -13.26
N PRO A 32 -27.26 -0.03 -13.90
CA PRO A 32 -27.13 0.31 -15.33
C PRO A 32 -25.78 0.95 -15.65
N ARG A 33 -25.28 0.76 -16.88
CA ARG A 33 -23.98 1.31 -17.30
C ARG A 33 -23.86 2.82 -17.10
N SER A 34 -24.93 3.57 -17.35
CA SER A 34 -24.96 5.03 -17.14
C SER A 34 -24.75 5.41 -15.66
N VAL A 35 -25.35 4.64 -14.74
CA VAL A 35 -25.18 4.83 -13.30
C VAL A 35 -23.73 4.54 -12.90
N GLN A 36 -23.16 3.41 -13.37
CA GLN A 36 -21.75 3.09 -13.15
C GLN A 36 -20.80 4.17 -13.69
N GLN A 37 -21.05 4.66 -14.89
CA GLN A 37 -20.25 5.73 -15.51
C GLN A 37 -20.30 7.03 -14.70
N GLY A 38 -21.49 7.42 -14.20
CA GLY A 38 -21.63 8.59 -13.34
C GLY A 38 -20.76 8.50 -12.09
N TYR A 39 -20.71 7.33 -11.46
CA TYR A 39 -19.83 7.09 -10.32
C TYR A 39 -18.34 7.28 -10.66
N TYR A 40 -17.86 6.61 -11.72
CA TYR A 40 -16.44 6.67 -12.07
C TYR A 40 -16.01 8.03 -12.62
N ALA A 41 -16.92 8.76 -13.27
CA ALA A 41 -16.66 10.13 -13.69
C ALA A 41 -16.30 11.02 -12.50
N ILE A 42 -16.98 10.86 -11.34
CA ILE A 42 -16.70 11.61 -10.12
C ILE A 42 -15.46 11.03 -9.40
N ALA A 43 -15.43 9.71 -9.17
CA ALA A 43 -14.36 9.07 -8.40
C ALA A 43 -12.96 9.28 -9.02
N ASN A 44 -12.87 9.28 -10.35
CA ASN A 44 -11.62 9.44 -11.08
C ASN A 44 -11.32 10.91 -11.46
N ASN A 45 -12.18 11.87 -11.08
CA ASN A 45 -11.96 13.27 -11.42
C ASN A 45 -10.76 13.83 -10.65
N THR A 46 -9.64 14.07 -11.32
CA THR A 46 -8.41 14.59 -10.71
C THR A 46 -8.47 16.08 -10.37
N GLN A 47 -9.51 16.80 -10.83
CA GLN A 47 -9.73 18.20 -10.51
C GLN A 47 -10.51 18.40 -9.21
N LEU A 48 -11.10 17.34 -8.66
CA LEU A 48 -11.84 17.38 -7.39
C LEU A 48 -10.93 16.95 -6.23
N SER A 49 -10.96 17.72 -5.15
CA SER A 49 -10.45 17.28 -3.85
C SER A 49 -11.22 16.06 -3.34
N LEU A 50 -10.62 15.32 -2.40
CA LEU A 50 -11.27 14.16 -1.77
C LEU A 50 -12.62 14.54 -1.14
N ASN A 51 -12.70 15.68 -0.45
CA ASN A 51 -13.94 16.17 0.14
C ASN A 51 -15.00 16.50 -0.93
N GLN A 52 -14.59 17.11 -2.05
CA GLN A 52 -15.50 17.37 -3.17
C GLN A 52 -16.00 16.07 -3.80
N LYS A 53 -15.12 15.09 -4.03
CA LYS A 53 -15.51 13.76 -4.52
C LYS A 53 -16.53 13.11 -3.59
N GLN A 54 -16.30 13.14 -2.28
CA GLN A 54 -17.25 12.57 -1.30
C GLN A 54 -18.61 13.26 -1.35
N MET A 55 -18.66 14.60 -1.42
CA MET A 55 -19.92 15.34 -1.54
C MET A 55 -20.66 15.00 -2.83
N GLU A 56 -19.98 15.02 -3.97
CA GLU A 56 -20.58 14.72 -5.27
C GLU A 56 -21.03 13.26 -5.38
N LEU A 57 -20.25 12.31 -4.87
CA LEU A 57 -20.63 10.89 -4.84
C LEU A 57 -21.83 10.65 -3.93
N ARG A 58 -21.97 11.37 -2.81
CA ARG A 58 -23.18 11.31 -1.97
C ARG A 58 -24.41 11.82 -2.72
N GLN A 59 -24.29 12.95 -3.42
CA GLN A 59 -25.38 13.51 -4.22
C GLN A 59 -25.76 12.57 -5.38
N TRP A 60 -24.76 12.04 -6.10
CA TRP A 60 -24.95 11.03 -7.14
C TRP A 60 -25.66 9.79 -6.59
N ALA A 61 -25.22 9.27 -5.45
CA ALA A 61 -25.82 8.10 -4.83
C ALA A 61 -27.27 8.36 -4.40
N GLN A 62 -27.55 9.55 -3.86
CA GLN A 62 -28.91 9.97 -3.52
C GLN A 62 -29.81 10.03 -4.76
N GLY A 63 -29.33 10.63 -5.86
CA GLY A 63 -30.07 10.71 -7.13
C GLY A 63 -30.39 9.37 -7.78
N HIS A 64 -29.67 8.31 -7.40
CA HIS A 64 -29.87 6.95 -7.90
C HIS A 64 -30.44 5.97 -6.86
N ASN A 65 -30.89 6.43 -5.69
CA ASN A 65 -31.37 5.58 -4.59
C ASN A 65 -30.31 4.58 -4.07
N LEU A 66 -29.04 4.94 -4.16
CA LEU A 66 -27.87 4.14 -3.74
C LEU A 66 -27.18 4.69 -2.48
N LEU A 67 -27.79 5.67 -1.80
CA LEU A 67 -27.15 6.40 -0.70
C LEU A 67 -26.70 5.47 0.44
N ASN A 68 -27.53 4.51 0.85
CA ASN A 68 -27.19 3.59 1.94
C ASN A 68 -26.03 2.65 1.55
N GLN A 69 -26.04 2.15 0.31
CA GLN A 69 -24.96 1.30 -0.21
C GLN A 69 -23.66 2.08 -0.32
N TYR A 70 -23.73 3.34 -0.77
CA TYR A 70 -22.58 4.22 -0.86
C TYR A 70 -22.00 4.55 0.52
N ILE A 71 -22.82 4.95 1.50
CA ILE A 71 -22.36 5.22 2.88
C ILE A 71 -21.66 3.99 3.48
N THR A 72 -22.27 2.80 3.31
CA THR A 72 -21.68 1.54 3.81
C THR A 72 -20.34 1.25 3.15
N PHE A 73 -20.25 1.46 1.84
CA PHE A 73 -19.00 1.30 1.10
C PHE A 73 -17.93 2.31 1.54
N ASP A 74 -18.28 3.59 1.65
CA ASP A 74 -17.38 4.68 2.07
C ASP A 74 -16.80 4.46 3.47
N GLN A 75 -17.65 4.04 4.43
CA GLN A 75 -17.23 3.66 5.77
C GLN A 75 -16.26 2.47 5.76
N LYS A 76 -16.55 1.45 4.95
CA LYS A 76 -15.68 0.28 4.82
C LYS A 76 -14.32 0.65 4.23
N GLN A 77 -14.29 1.50 3.19
CA GLN A 77 -13.04 1.98 2.60
C GLN A 77 -12.22 2.75 3.65
N SER A 78 -12.86 3.63 4.41
CA SER A 78 -12.20 4.40 5.48
C SER A 78 -11.60 3.50 6.57
N GLN A 79 -12.32 2.45 6.97
CA GLN A 79 -11.81 1.47 7.94
C GLN A 79 -10.65 0.64 7.38
N GLN A 80 -10.73 0.24 6.12
CA GLN A 80 -9.64 -0.50 5.46
C GLN A 80 -8.38 0.35 5.34
N GLU A 81 -8.52 1.62 4.97
CA GLU A 81 -7.39 2.56 4.90
C GLU A 81 -6.71 2.70 6.26
N LEU A 82 -7.50 2.92 7.33
CA LEU A 82 -6.96 2.99 8.68
C LEU A 82 -6.21 1.72 9.08
N GLN A 83 -6.74 0.55 8.76
CA GLN A 83 -6.08 -0.73 9.05
C GLN A 83 -4.78 -0.90 8.23
N MET A 84 -4.77 -0.45 6.98
CA MET A 84 -3.59 -0.47 6.12
C MET A 84 -2.50 0.47 6.65
N ASN A 85 -2.87 1.66 7.12
CA ASN A 85 -1.93 2.62 7.70
C ASN A 85 -1.32 2.06 8.99
N GLN A 86 -2.15 1.53 9.90
CA GLN A 86 -1.67 0.88 11.13
C GLN A 86 -0.78 -0.34 10.86
N ALA A 87 -1.07 -1.13 9.82
CA ALA A 87 -0.22 -2.24 9.40
C ALA A 87 1.11 -1.74 8.85
N THR A 88 1.10 -0.71 8.02
CA THR A 88 2.29 -0.06 7.47
C THR A 88 3.19 0.48 8.57
N ASP A 89 2.64 1.25 9.52
CA ASP A 89 3.39 1.80 10.67
C ASP A 89 4.06 0.70 11.48
N ARG A 90 3.34 -0.40 11.74
CA ARG A 90 3.86 -1.55 12.46
C ARG A 90 5.00 -2.22 11.71
N ILE A 91 4.89 -2.43 10.40
CA ILE A 91 5.97 -2.99 9.58
C ILE A 91 7.20 -2.09 9.67
N ILE A 92 7.03 -0.79 9.42
CA ILE A 92 8.12 0.20 9.43
C ILE A 92 8.82 0.22 10.79
N SER A 93 8.07 0.23 11.89
CA SER A 93 8.64 0.24 13.25
C SER A 93 9.51 -0.98 13.56
N GLN A 94 9.26 -2.12 12.91
CA GLN A 94 9.98 -3.37 13.12
C GLN A 94 11.15 -3.57 12.15
N LEU A 95 11.19 -2.84 11.02
CA LEU A 95 12.25 -2.98 10.00
C LEU A 95 13.66 -2.87 10.57
N PRO A 96 14.01 -1.93 11.46
CA PRO A 96 15.37 -1.83 11.99
C PRO A 96 15.80 -3.09 12.76
N SER A 97 14.90 -3.64 13.59
CA SER A 97 15.17 -4.86 14.36
C SER A 97 15.34 -6.07 13.43
N VAL A 98 14.44 -6.23 12.45
CA VAL A 98 14.51 -7.35 11.50
C VAL A 98 15.76 -7.24 10.62
N LYS A 99 16.15 -6.03 10.19
CA LYS A 99 17.41 -5.78 9.48
C LYS A 99 18.62 -6.21 10.31
N SER A 100 18.63 -5.91 11.61
CA SER A 100 19.71 -6.33 12.51
C SER A 100 19.78 -7.84 12.64
N GLN A 101 18.65 -8.53 12.77
CA GLN A 101 18.59 -10.00 12.84
C GLN A 101 19.06 -10.64 11.53
N LEU A 102 18.60 -10.11 10.38
CA LEU A 102 19.03 -10.57 9.07
C LEU A 102 20.54 -10.39 8.90
N LYS A 103 21.09 -9.22 9.24
CA LYS A 103 22.53 -8.96 9.20
C LYS A 103 23.30 -9.94 10.09
N ALA A 104 22.82 -10.18 11.31
CA ALA A 104 23.47 -11.11 12.23
C ALA A 104 23.47 -12.57 11.73
N ILE A 105 22.52 -12.97 10.88
CA ILE A 105 22.53 -14.28 10.20
C ILE A 105 23.56 -14.28 9.07
N LEU A 106 23.59 -13.20 8.26
CA LEU A 106 24.43 -13.12 7.07
C LEU A 106 25.91 -12.87 7.37
N ASP A 107 26.23 -12.22 8.49
CA ASP A 107 27.61 -11.97 8.94
C ASP A 107 28.23 -13.18 9.67
N GLN A 108 27.50 -14.30 9.84
CA GLN A 108 28.05 -15.50 10.47
C GLN A 108 28.86 -16.32 9.46
N ASP A 109 30.18 -16.12 9.45
CA ASP A 109 31.12 -16.81 8.55
C ASP A 109 31.17 -18.34 8.74
N ASN A 110 30.66 -18.86 9.86
CA ASN A 110 30.64 -20.28 10.18
C ASN A 110 29.36 -21.01 9.73
N LEU A 111 28.38 -20.32 9.15
CA LEU A 111 27.18 -20.96 8.61
C LEU A 111 27.37 -21.38 7.15
N THR A 112 26.92 -22.59 6.84
CA THR A 112 26.76 -23.05 5.46
C THR A 112 25.58 -22.34 4.79
N GLY A 113 25.57 -22.29 3.45
CA GLY A 113 24.44 -21.71 2.69
C GLY A 113 23.08 -22.32 3.05
N ALA A 114 23.03 -23.63 3.36
CA ALA A 114 21.81 -24.30 3.81
C ALA A 114 21.35 -23.79 5.20
N GLN A 115 22.28 -23.57 6.12
CA GLN A 115 21.96 -23.02 7.44
C GLN A 115 21.51 -21.56 7.36
N ILE A 116 22.13 -20.74 6.51
CA ILE A 116 21.67 -19.38 6.23
C ILE A 116 20.24 -19.39 5.70
N GLN A 117 19.96 -20.24 4.70
CA GLN A 117 18.62 -20.35 4.13
C GLN A 117 17.58 -20.77 5.18
N GLN A 118 17.93 -21.73 6.05
CA GLN A 118 17.06 -22.14 7.15
C GLN A 118 16.82 -21.00 8.15
N ALA A 119 17.86 -20.30 8.58
CA ALA A 119 17.76 -19.20 9.54
C ALA A 119 16.96 -18.01 8.97
N VAL A 120 17.21 -17.64 7.71
CA VAL A 120 16.40 -16.63 7.00
C VAL A 120 14.97 -17.10 6.83
N GLY A 121 14.72 -18.39 6.55
CA GLY A 121 13.39 -18.97 6.47
C GLY A 121 12.62 -18.89 7.80
N GLN A 122 13.29 -19.13 8.93
CA GLN A 122 12.71 -18.93 10.26
C GLN A 122 12.39 -17.46 10.55
N LEU A 123 13.29 -16.54 10.15
CA LEU A 123 13.03 -15.10 10.25
C LEU A 123 11.83 -14.68 9.39
N ALA A 124 11.72 -15.23 8.17
CA ALA A 124 10.59 -15.02 7.26
C ALA A 124 9.27 -15.52 7.83
N GLY A 125 9.27 -16.67 8.53
CA GLY A 125 8.07 -17.19 9.19
C GLY A 125 7.54 -16.27 10.29
N ARG A 126 8.41 -15.49 10.93
CA ARG A 126 8.04 -14.54 12.00
C ARG A 126 7.74 -13.13 11.48
N TYR A 127 8.49 -12.69 10.47
CA TYR A 127 8.45 -11.33 9.93
C TYR A 127 8.37 -11.32 8.40
N PRO A 128 7.31 -11.92 7.81
CA PRO A 128 7.25 -12.13 6.36
C PRO A 128 7.25 -10.81 5.58
N GLN A 129 6.48 -9.82 6.04
CA GLN A 129 6.34 -8.53 5.37
C GLN A 129 7.63 -7.71 5.49
N GLN A 130 8.24 -7.67 6.68
CA GLN A 130 9.47 -6.93 6.94
C GLN A 130 10.63 -7.50 6.12
N LEU A 131 10.76 -8.83 6.06
CA LEU A 131 11.79 -9.45 5.24
C LEU A 131 11.57 -9.16 3.76
N ALA A 132 10.34 -9.27 3.25
CA ALA A 132 10.02 -8.93 1.87
C ALA A 132 10.36 -7.46 1.55
N THR A 133 10.02 -6.53 2.43
CA THR A 133 10.38 -5.11 2.28
C THR A 133 11.89 -4.88 2.27
N LEU A 134 12.65 -5.53 3.17
CA LEU A 134 14.11 -5.43 3.20
C LEU A 134 14.75 -5.99 1.93
N MET A 135 14.22 -7.09 1.40
CA MET A 135 14.68 -7.68 0.14
C MET A 135 14.38 -6.76 -1.05
N PHE A 136 13.18 -6.16 -1.09
CA PHE A 136 12.83 -5.15 -2.10
C PHE A 136 13.79 -3.95 -2.06
N ILE A 137 14.06 -3.39 -0.88
CA ILE A 137 15.02 -2.28 -0.71
C ILE A 137 16.41 -2.69 -1.19
N ARG A 138 16.86 -3.92 -0.88
CA ARG A 138 18.17 -4.42 -1.31
C ARG A 138 18.25 -4.56 -2.83
N GLU A 139 17.22 -5.12 -3.46
CA GLU A 139 17.15 -5.28 -4.92
C GLU A 139 17.16 -3.93 -5.63
N ASP A 140 16.39 -2.95 -5.13
CA ASP A 140 16.35 -1.59 -5.67
C ASP A 140 17.73 -0.91 -5.59
N ILE A 141 18.38 -1.00 -4.42
CA ILE A 141 19.74 -0.48 -4.24
C ILE A 141 20.73 -1.19 -5.17
N GLN A 142 20.64 -2.51 -5.33
CA GLN A 142 21.54 -3.25 -6.21
C GLN A 142 21.39 -2.83 -7.67
N LYS A 143 20.16 -2.62 -8.15
CA LYS A 143 19.88 -2.11 -9.51
C LYS A 143 20.55 -0.75 -9.73
N GLN A 144 20.43 0.15 -8.76
CA GLN A 144 21.08 1.47 -8.82
C GLN A 144 22.61 1.35 -8.96
N PHE A 145 23.25 0.41 -8.26
CA PHE A 145 24.69 0.18 -8.39
C PHE A 145 25.10 -0.50 -9.69
N THR A 146 24.22 -1.26 -10.36
CA THR A 146 24.53 -1.94 -11.62
C THR A 146 24.25 -1.10 -12.86
N GLU A 147 23.31 -0.15 -12.82
CA GLU A 147 23.04 0.77 -13.94
C GLU A 147 24.09 1.88 -14.08
N ASP A 148 24.90 2.12 -13.03
CA ASP A 148 25.99 3.10 -13.03
C ASP A 148 27.29 2.61 -13.71
N TYR A 149 27.35 1.37 -14.21
CA TYR A 149 28.49 0.77 -14.95
C TYR A 149 28.11 0.38 -16.38
#